data_AF-X1MVA2-F1
#
_entry.id   AF-X1MVA2-F1
#
_cell.length_a   1.000
_cell.length_b   1.000
_cell.length_c   1.000
_cell.angle_alpha   90.00
_cell.angle_beta   90.00
_cell.angle_gamma   90.00
#
_symmetry.space_group_name_H-M   'P 1'
#
loop_
_entity.id
_entity.type
_entity.pdbx_description
1 polymer ?
#
loop_
_entity_poly.entity_id
_entity_poly.type
_entity_poly.pdbx_seq_one_letter_code
_entity_poly.pdbx_strand_id
1 'polypeptide(L)'
;RIGVATREEAVAAFGEPTERERVPISILRLPRPPSVTAAPYERRAVGLLPLVDELERSPSMETVGILEDELHDLAGEVIGARALTYGIEATRFSDLHARLASTIEDVVLARAAIESMERETLPMRIEAARRGFLLRIQAMRENLMRG
;
A
#
# COMPACT_ATOMS: atom_id res chain seq x y z
N ARG A 1 15.19 50.02 32.23
CA ARG A 1 13.81 50.13 31.70
C ARG A 1 13.93 50.06 30.19
N ILE A 2 13.42 49.01 29.55
CA ILE A 2 13.41 48.93 28.08
C ILE A 2 12.00 49.28 27.63
N GLY A 3 11.87 50.43 26.97
CA GLY A 3 10.62 50.99 26.47
C GLY A 3 10.81 52.49 26.24
N VAL A 4 10.73 52.91 24.97
CA VAL A 4 10.65 54.33 24.58
C VAL A 4 9.23 54.84 24.84
N ALA A 5 9.11 56.07 25.33
CA ALA A 5 7.83 56.61 25.80
C ALA A 5 6.92 57.02 24.65
N THR A 6 7.51 57.37 23.50
CA THR A 6 6.77 57.86 22.34
C THR A 6 7.21 57.20 21.04
N ARG A 7 6.32 57.27 20.05
CA ARG A 7 6.57 56.77 18.69
C ARG A 7 7.69 57.56 18.02
N GLU A 8 7.80 58.87 18.26
CA GLU A 8 8.90 59.67 17.69
C GLU A 8 10.27 59.27 18.24
N GLU A 9 10.39 58.99 19.55
CA GLU A 9 11.64 58.48 20.12
C GLU A 9 12.03 57.12 19.54
N ALA A 10 11.05 56.25 19.29
CA ALA A 10 11.27 54.95 18.67
C ALA A 10 11.82 55.09 17.24
N VAL A 11 11.25 55.99 16.43
CA VAL A 11 11.68 56.23 15.04
C VAL A 11 13.06 56.89 15.00
N ALA A 12 13.36 57.80 15.92
CA ALA A 12 14.68 58.43 16.00
C ALA A 12 15.78 57.43 16.40
N ALA A 13 15.46 56.47 17.28
CA ALA A 13 16.41 55.47 17.76
C ALA A 13 16.63 54.30 16.79
N PHE A 14 15.58 53.87 16.07
CA PHE A 14 15.60 52.63 15.27
C PHE A 14 15.34 52.84 13.77
N GLY A 15 15.10 54.08 13.33
CA GLY A 15 14.74 54.41 11.95
C GLY A 15 13.25 54.24 11.66
N GLU A 16 12.82 54.64 10.47
CA GLU A 16 11.44 54.41 10.03
C GLU A 16 11.15 52.91 9.93
N PRO A 17 9.99 52.44 10.41
CA PRO A 17 9.62 51.03 10.26
C PRO A 17 9.55 50.69 8.78
N THR A 18 10.39 49.77 8.33
CA THR A 18 10.27 49.24 6.96
C THR A 18 8.92 48.52 6.86
N GLU A 19 8.04 49.00 6.00
CA GLU A 19 6.77 48.31 5.73
C GLU A 19 7.09 46.90 5.21
N ARG A 20 6.95 45.90 6.08
CA ARG A 20 7.04 44.51 5.67
C ARG A 20 5.77 44.20 4.91
N GLU A 21 5.88 44.16 3.59
CA GLU A 21 4.86 43.62 2.72
C GLU A 21 4.45 42.25 3.27
N ARG A 22 3.20 42.15 3.75
CA ARG A 22 2.68 40.90 4.31
C ARG A 22 2.42 39.96 3.14
N VAL A 23 3.43 39.19 2.75
CA VAL A 23 3.28 38.13 1.76
C VAL A 23 2.27 37.13 2.31
N PRO A 24 1.11 36.92 1.65
CA PRO A 24 0.16 35.89 2.05
C PRO A 24 0.84 34.52 2.04
N ILE A 25 0.62 33.71 3.08
CA ILE A 25 1.17 32.34 3.19
C ILE A 25 0.80 31.48 1.96
N SER A 26 -0.29 31.82 1.26
CA SER A 26 -0.68 31.18 0.01
C SER A 26 0.37 31.26 -1.10
N ILE A 27 1.25 32.27 -1.12
CA ILE A 27 2.34 32.41 -2.10
C ILE A 27 3.52 31.49 -1.78
N LEU A 28 3.68 31.07 -0.52
CA LEU A 28 4.72 30.12 -0.08
C LEU A 28 4.29 28.65 -0.22
N ARG A 29 3.02 28.38 -0.58
CA ARG A 29 2.61 27.02 -0.93
C ARG A 29 3.13 26.69 -2.32
N LEU A 30 4.31 26.07 -2.35
CA LEU A 30 4.71 25.27 -3.49
C LEU A 30 3.53 24.38 -3.91
N PRO A 31 3.22 24.28 -5.22
CA PRO A 31 2.21 23.36 -5.69
C PRO A 31 2.59 21.97 -5.17
N ARG A 32 1.71 21.37 -4.36
CA ARG A 32 1.91 19.99 -3.94
C ARG A 32 2.04 19.18 -5.23
N PRO A 33 3.07 18.32 -5.38
CA PRO A 33 3.12 17.37 -6.47
C PRO A 33 1.78 16.62 -6.51
N PRO A 34 1.28 16.21 -7.69
CA PRO A 34 0.07 15.42 -7.77
C PRO A 34 0.24 14.20 -6.85
N SER A 35 -0.55 14.14 -5.77
CA SER A 35 -0.49 13.03 -4.84
C SER A 35 -1.02 11.80 -5.56
N VAL A 36 -0.17 10.81 -5.77
CA VAL A 36 -0.62 9.50 -6.24
C VAL A 36 -1.58 8.94 -5.18
N THR A 37 -2.69 8.37 -5.64
CA THR A 37 -3.72 7.81 -4.75
C THR A 37 -3.62 6.29 -4.75
N ALA A 38 -3.90 5.66 -3.62
CA ALA A 38 -3.87 4.20 -3.48
C ALA A 38 -5.06 3.51 -4.16
N ALA A 39 -6.18 4.22 -4.34
CA ALA A 39 -7.44 3.65 -4.83
C ALA A 39 -7.36 2.86 -6.16
N PRO A 40 -6.59 3.27 -7.18
CA PRO A 40 -6.40 2.47 -8.39
C PRO A 40 -5.70 1.14 -8.13
N TYR A 41 -4.73 1.12 -7.22
CA TYR A 41 -3.96 -0.08 -6.85
C TYR A 41 -4.79 -1.02 -5.99
N GLU A 42 -5.60 -0.49 -5.06
CA GLU A 42 -6.57 -1.26 -4.29
C GLU A 42 -7.58 -1.96 -5.21
N ARG A 43 -8.09 -1.26 -6.25
CA ARG A 43 -8.97 -1.88 -7.24
C ARG A 43 -8.28 -2.98 -8.04
N ARG A 44 -7.00 -2.81 -8.40
CA ARG A 44 -6.23 -3.87 -9.07
C ARG A 44 -6.02 -5.07 -8.16
N ALA A 45 -5.74 -4.88 -6.88
CA ALA A 45 -5.63 -5.96 -5.91
C ALA A 45 -6.95 -6.77 -5.81
N VAL A 46 -8.09 -6.08 -5.71
CA VAL A 46 -9.42 -6.72 -5.76
C VAL A 46 -9.63 -7.44 -7.11
N GLY A 47 -9.11 -6.90 -8.20
CA GLY A 47 -9.14 -7.50 -9.53
C GLY A 47 -8.40 -8.83 -9.66
N LEU A 48 -7.58 -9.22 -8.68
CA LEU A 48 -6.91 -10.53 -8.63
C LEU A 48 -7.78 -11.64 -8.00
N LEU A 49 -8.90 -11.30 -7.35
CA LEU A 49 -9.82 -12.28 -6.75
C LEU A 49 -10.30 -13.36 -7.74
N PRO A 50 -10.59 -13.08 -9.03
CA PRO A 50 -10.97 -14.12 -9.98
C PRO A 50 -9.93 -15.23 -10.15
N LEU A 51 -8.63 -14.92 -10.04
CA LEU A 51 -7.55 -15.91 -10.08
C LEU A 51 -7.52 -16.76 -8.81
N VAL A 52 -7.77 -16.15 -7.64
CA VAL A 52 -7.91 -16.87 -6.36
C VAL A 52 -9.13 -17.79 -6.40
N ASP A 53 -10.25 -17.33 -6.97
CA ASP A 53 -11.46 -18.13 -7.15
C ASP A 53 -11.25 -19.27 -8.15
N GLU A 54 -10.44 -19.05 -9.19
CA GLU A 54 -10.02 -20.10 -10.13
C GLU A 54 -9.20 -21.17 -9.41
N LEU A 55 -8.22 -20.77 -8.61
CA LEU A 55 -7.41 -21.70 -7.83
C LEU A 55 -8.25 -22.57 -6.89
N GLU A 56 -9.26 -22.01 -6.23
CA GLU A 56 -10.15 -22.80 -5.37
C GLU A 56 -10.92 -23.86 -6.16
N ARG A 57 -11.43 -23.50 -7.34
CA ARG A 57 -12.24 -24.38 -8.20
C ARG A 57 -11.41 -25.43 -8.89
N SER A 58 -10.23 -25.05 -9.38
CA SER A 58 -9.29 -25.91 -10.12
C SER A 58 -7.85 -25.55 -9.73
N PRO A 59 -7.31 -26.20 -8.67
CA PRO A 59 -5.94 -25.94 -8.25
C PRO A 59 -4.96 -26.31 -9.37
N SER A 60 -4.13 -25.36 -9.79
CA SER A 60 -3.15 -25.57 -10.85
C SER A 60 -1.88 -24.75 -10.59
N MET A 61 -0.73 -25.33 -10.93
CA MET A 61 0.57 -24.65 -10.82
C MET A 61 0.69 -23.48 -11.80
N GLU A 62 -0.02 -23.53 -12.93
CA GLU A 62 -0.08 -22.45 -13.92
C GLU A 62 -0.80 -21.22 -13.33
N THR A 63 -2.00 -21.42 -12.76
CA THR A 63 -2.78 -20.34 -12.15
C THR A 63 -2.04 -19.76 -10.93
N VAL A 64 -1.33 -20.60 -10.16
CA VAL A 64 -0.46 -20.13 -9.08
C VAL A 64 0.64 -19.22 -9.64
N GLY A 65 1.34 -19.64 -10.70
CA GLY A 65 2.40 -18.83 -11.31
C GLY A 65 1.90 -17.47 -11.79
N ILE A 66 0.77 -17.45 -12.50
CA ILE A 66 0.14 -16.19 -12.97
C ILE A 66 -0.19 -15.28 -11.78
N LEU A 67 -0.79 -15.83 -10.72
CA LEU A 67 -1.14 -15.04 -9.53
C LEU A 67 0.09 -14.50 -8.80
N GLU A 68 1.16 -15.31 -8.67
CA GLU A 68 2.42 -14.85 -8.07
C GLU A 68 3.03 -13.70 -8.86
N ASP A 69 3.11 -13.82 -10.18
CA ASP A 69 3.69 -12.79 -11.04
C ASP A 69 2.90 -11.46 -10.94
N GLU A 70 1.57 -11.52 -11.07
CA GLU A 70 0.68 -10.35 -10.94
C GLU A 70 0.78 -9.69 -9.55
N LEU A 71 0.92 -10.48 -8.47
CA LEU A 71 1.09 -9.95 -7.12
C LEU A 71 2.45 -9.27 -6.94
N HIS A 72 3.53 -9.85 -7.46
CA HIS A 72 4.87 -9.24 -7.38
C HIS A 72 4.94 -7.94 -8.18
N ASP A 73 4.37 -7.93 -9.39
CA ASP A 73 4.30 -6.73 -10.23
C ASP A 73 3.52 -5.62 -9.51
N LEU A 74 2.33 -5.94 -9.00
CA LEU A 74 1.52 -4.97 -8.27
C LEU A 74 2.21 -4.47 -6.98
N ALA A 75 2.87 -5.35 -6.23
CA ALA A 75 3.61 -4.97 -5.03
C ALA A 75 4.78 -4.02 -5.37
N GLY A 76 5.51 -4.30 -6.46
CA GLY A 76 6.57 -3.44 -6.96
C GLY A 76 6.07 -2.06 -7.36
N GLU A 77 4.95 -1.99 -8.09
CA GLU A 77 4.31 -0.73 -8.45
C GLU A 77 3.84 0.06 -7.22
N VAL A 78 3.27 -0.62 -6.22
CA VAL A 78 2.81 -0.02 -4.95
C VAL A 78 3.99 0.57 -4.16
N ILE A 79 5.14 -0.12 -4.08
CA ILE A 79 6.36 0.44 -3.48
C ILE A 79 6.82 1.69 -4.23
N GLY A 80 6.83 1.63 -5.57
CA GLY A 80 7.18 2.76 -6.42
C GLY A 80 6.28 3.98 -6.16
N ALA A 81 4.96 3.77 -6.14
CA ALA A 81 3.99 4.81 -5.83
C ALA A 81 4.11 5.34 -4.40
N ARG A 82 4.40 4.45 -3.43
CA ARG A 82 4.61 4.80 -2.03
C ARG A 82 5.78 5.78 -1.85
N ALA A 83 6.86 5.60 -2.60
CA ALA A 83 8.05 6.46 -2.52
C ALA A 83 7.76 7.91 -2.97
N LEU A 84 6.73 8.11 -3.79
CA LEU A 84 6.33 9.41 -4.33
C LEU A 84 5.17 10.06 -3.55
N THR A 85 4.68 9.39 -2.49
CA THR A 85 3.44 9.77 -1.80
C THR A 85 3.69 10.11 -0.33
N TYR A 86 2.93 11.10 0.18
CA TYR A 86 3.02 11.61 1.55
C TYR A 86 1.64 11.66 2.23
N GLY A 87 1.65 11.76 3.56
CA GLY A 87 0.42 11.88 4.35
C GLY A 87 -0.41 10.59 4.40
N ILE A 88 -1.74 10.72 4.43
CA ILE A 88 -2.66 9.58 4.60
C ILE A 88 -2.50 8.54 3.48
N GLU A 89 -2.34 8.98 2.24
CA GLU A 89 -2.14 8.07 1.11
C GLU A 89 -0.86 7.24 1.26
N ALA A 90 0.17 7.80 1.90
CA ALA A 90 1.40 7.07 2.18
C ALA A 90 1.15 5.90 3.15
N THR A 91 0.32 6.10 4.17
CA THR A 91 -0.11 5.02 5.06
C THR A 91 -0.91 3.96 4.30
N ARG A 92 -1.88 4.37 3.47
CA ARG A 92 -2.69 3.44 2.66
C ARG A 92 -1.83 2.58 1.73
N PHE A 93 -0.83 3.17 1.09
CA PHE A 93 0.13 2.42 0.27
C PHE A 93 0.98 1.45 1.09
N SER A 94 1.42 1.84 2.29
CA SER A 94 2.14 0.94 3.19
C SER A 94 1.26 -0.23 3.64
N ASP A 95 0.00 0.02 3.97
CA ASP A 95 -0.96 -1.01 4.36
C ASP A 95 -1.29 -1.94 3.18
N LEU A 96 -1.49 -1.39 1.98
CA LEU A 96 -1.69 -2.19 0.78
C LEU A 96 -0.47 -3.06 0.47
N HIS A 97 0.74 -2.50 0.54
CA HIS A 97 1.97 -3.26 0.33
C HIS A 97 2.10 -4.43 1.31
N ALA A 98 1.86 -4.20 2.60
CA ALA A 98 1.92 -5.24 3.61
C ALA A 98 0.91 -6.38 3.34
N ARG A 99 -0.30 -6.03 2.88
CA ARG A 99 -1.30 -7.04 2.50
C ARG A 99 -0.89 -7.82 1.27
N LEU A 100 -0.35 -7.17 0.23
CA LEU A 100 0.16 -7.86 -0.95
C LEU A 100 1.31 -8.81 -0.61
N ALA A 101 2.25 -8.39 0.24
CA ALA A 101 3.33 -9.24 0.73
C ALA A 101 2.80 -10.47 1.49
N SER A 102 1.81 -10.28 2.37
CA SER A 102 1.15 -11.40 3.07
C SER A 102 0.44 -12.33 2.08
N THR A 103 -0.25 -11.80 1.06
CA THR A 103 -0.89 -12.63 0.03
C THR A 103 0.14 -13.44 -0.75
N ILE A 104 1.30 -12.87 -1.09
CA ILE A 104 2.39 -13.60 -1.76
C ILE A 104 2.86 -14.78 -0.91
N GLU A 105 3.04 -14.59 0.40
CA GLU A 105 3.38 -15.70 1.33
C GLU A 105 2.30 -16.79 1.32
N ASP A 106 1.01 -16.42 1.35
CA ASP A 106 -0.09 -17.37 1.27
C ASP A 106 -0.12 -18.14 -0.05
N VAL A 107 0.26 -17.51 -1.18
CA VAL A 107 0.36 -18.18 -2.47
C VAL A 107 1.51 -19.20 -2.47
N VAL A 108 2.67 -18.88 -1.90
CA VAL A 108 3.79 -19.83 -1.75
C VAL A 108 3.36 -21.06 -0.94
N LEU A 109 2.58 -20.85 0.12
CA LEU A 109 2.03 -21.94 0.91
C LEU A 109 0.97 -22.75 0.15
N ALA A 110 0.14 -22.09 -0.68
CA ALA A 110 -0.84 -22.75 -1.54
C ALA A 110 -0.15 -23.62 -2.61
N ARG A 111 0.93 -23.12 -3.22
CA ARG A 111 1.80 -23.85 -4.15
C ARG A 111 2.32 -25.14 -3.51
N ALA A 112 2.91 -25.04 -2.32
CA ALA A 112 3.42 -26.19 -1.59
C ALA A 112 2.32 -27.22 -1.27
N ALA A 113 1.12 -26.76 -0.96
CA ALA A 113 -0.03 -27.63 -0.72
C ALA A 113 -0.49 -28.35 -2.00
N ILE A 114 -0.52 -27.66 -3.15
CA ILE A 114 -0.83 -28.27 -4.46
C ILE A 114 0.20 -29.35 -4.79
N GLU A 115 1.49 -29.03 -4.71
CA GLU A 115 2.55 -30.01 -4.94
C GLU A 115 2.44 -31.22 -4.01
N SER A 116 2.05 -31.00 -2.75
CA SER A 116 1.81 -32.08 -1.80
C SER A 116 0.60 -32.93 -2.19
N MET A 117 -0.48 -32.35 -2.70
CA MET A 117 -1.65 -33.11 -3.16
C MET A 117 -1.34 -33.96 -4.40
N GLU A 118 -0.44 -33.48 -5.28
CA GLU A 118 -0.05 -34.19 -6.50
C GLU A 118 0.92 -35.35 -6.24
N ARG A 119 1.86 -35.20 -5.29
CA ARG A 119 2.90 -36.21 -5.02
C ARG A 119 2.49 -37.26 -3.99
N GLU A 120 1.52 -36.96 -3.14
CA GLU A 120 1.14 -37.83 -2.03
C GLU A 120 0.19 -38.94 -2.48
N THR A 121 0.28 -40.10 -1.82
CA THR A 121 -0.59 -41.25 -2.10
C THR A 121 -1.47 -41.63 -0.92
N LEU A 122 -1.12 -41.19 0.30
CA LEU A 122 -1.90 -41.44 1.50
C LEU A 122 -3.12 -40.49 1.58
N PRO A 123 -4.36 -41.01 1.62
CA PRO A 123 -5.57 -40.18 1.60
C PRO A 123 -5.63 -39.13 2.72
N MET A 124 -5.19 -39.50 3.93
CA MET A 124 -5.18 -38.56 5.07
C MET A 124 -4.25 -37.36 4.87
N ARG A 125 -3.12 -37.56 4.17
CA ARG A 125 -2.14 -36.51 3.91
C ARG A 125 -2.58 -35.61 2.76
N ILE A 126 -3.19 -36.18 1.71
CA ILE A 126 -3.84 -35.41 0.65
C ILE A 126 -4.92 -34.50 1.25
N GLU A 127 -5.78 -35.03 2.11
CA GLU A 127 -6.86 -34.25 2.73
C GLU A 127 -6.32 -33.16 3.66
N ALA A 128 -5.22 -33.41 4.38
CA ALA A 128 -4.56 -32.39 5.19
C ALA A 128 -3.99 -31.25 4.33
N ALA A 129 -3.35 -31.57 3.20
CA ALA A 129 -2.85 -30.59 2.24
C ALA A 129 -4.00 -29.77 1.63
N ARG A 130 -5.11 -30.43 1.27
CA ARG A 130 -6.32 -29.77 0.76
C ARG A 130 -6.92 -28.77 1.74
N ARG A 131 -7.03 -29.13 3.02
CA ARG A 131 -7.47 -28.19 4.07
C ARG A 131 -6.52 -27.02 4.22
N GLY A 132 -5.21 -27.28 4.21
CA GLY A 132 -4.19 -26.23 4.25
C GLY A 132 -4.31 -25.25 3.09
N PHE A 133 -4.48 -25.78 1.87
CA PHE A 133 -4.72 -25.02 0.65
C PHE A 133 -5.95 -24.10 0.77
N LEU A 134 -7.11 -24.65 1.18
CA LEU A 134 -8.34 -23.87 1.31
C LEU A 134 -8.22 -22.74 2.35
N LEU A 135 -7.49 -22.98 3.44
CA LEU A 135 -7.19 -21.93 4.42
C LEU A 135 -6.35 -20.80 3.82
N ARG A 136 -5.39 -21.12 2.93
CA ARG A 136 -4.61 -20.08 2.23
C ARG A 136 -5.48 -19.30 1.26
N ILE A 137 -6.36 -19.97 0.51
CA ILE A 137 -7.33 -19.31 -0.38
C ILE A 137 -8.19 -18.31 0.39
N GLN A 138 -8.68 -18.68 1.57
CA GLN A 138 -9.45 -17.77 2.40
C GLN A 138 -8.62 -16.55 2.84
N ALA A 139 -7.39 -16.76 3.33
CA ALA A 139 -6.50 -15.68 3.75
C ALA A 139 -6.18 -14.70 2.61
N MET A 140 -5.90 -15.22 1.40
CA MET A 140 -5.70 -14.41 0.21
C MET A 140 -6.92 -13.53 -0.09
N ARG A 141 -8.14 -14.09 -0.06
CA ARG A 141 -9.37 -13.32 -0.29
C ARG A 141 -9.53 -12.20 0.74
N GLU A 142 -9.32 -12.50 2.01
CA GLU A 142 -9.42 -11.50 3.10
C GLU A 142 -8.43 -10.36 2.91
N ASN A 143 -7.18 -10.68 2.53
CA ASN A 143 -6.14 -9.70 2.28
C ASN A 143 -6.43 -8.81 1.06
N LEU A 144 -6.96 -9.38 -0.03
CA LEU A 144 -7.26 -8.65 -1.27
C LEU A 144 -8.53 -7.79 -1.17
N MET A 145 -9.52 -8.19 -0.36
CA MET A 145 -10.76 -7.43 -0.18
C MET A 145 -10.67 -6.25 0.80
N ARG A 146 -9.63 -6.19 1.65
CA ARG A 146 -9.45 -5.05 2.55
C ARG A 146 -9.21 -3.75 1.74
N GLY A 147 -9.76 -2.62 2.16
CA GLY A 147 -9.61 -1.32 1.48
C GLY A 147 -9.72 -0.18 2.48
#